data_AF-A0A8T5B4T6-F1
#
_entry.id   AF-A0A8T5B4T6-F1
#
_cell.length_a   1.000
_cell.length_b   1.000
_cell.length_c   1.000
_cell.angle_alpha   90.00
_cell.angle_beta   90.00
_cell.angle_gamma   90.00
#
_symmetry.space_group_name_H-M   'P 1'
#
loop_
_entity.id
_entity.type
_entity.pdbx_description
1 polymer ?
#
loop_
_entity_poly.entity_id
_entity_poly.type
_entity_poly.pdbx_seq_one_letter_code
_entity_poly.pdbx_strand_id
1 'polypeptide(L)'
;GVGGECVWMPTHGSRIHRKSTGESAERVSKGIYLLDKRNELLPEVKEILGIIADNDMVLCTGHIGSKERYVLVDEARKAGVKWIEITHPQFPNCRATVDQMVDWARMGAYIGLYWGTAVPNFYCNAVDPVEMKEIIERIGVDHIVGATDSGLVALPHPVEAMRTFIRTLIMIGIERTAIEAILKHNGAKILGLKE
;
A
#
# COMPACT_ATOMS: atom_id res chain seq x y z
N GLY A 1 -6.13 -4.08 -24.26
CA GLY A 1 -5.12 -3.04 -23.97
C GLY A 1 -4.52 -3.34 -22.61
N VAL A 2 -3.36 -2.78 -22.29
CA VAL A 2 -2.94 -2.67 -20.88
C VAL A 2 -3.87 -1.62 -20.26
N GLY A 3 -5.07 -2.08 -19.87
CA GLY A 3 -6.03 -1.26 -19.14
C GLY A 3 -5.41 -0.87 -17.80
N GLY A 4 -5.88 0.23 -17.21
CA GLY A 4 -5.51 0.52 -15.84
C GLY A 4 -6.08 -0.60 -14.96
N GLU A 5 -5.23 -1.46 -14.41
CA GLU A 5 -5.66 -2.53 -13.50
C GLU A 5 -5.70 -2.04 -12.04
N CYS A 6 -5.08 -0.89 -11.77
CA CYS A 6 -4.99 -0.29 -10.43
C CYS A 6 -5.45 1.16 -10.44
N VAL A 7 -6.20 1.55 -9.41
CA VAL A 7 -6.57 2.94 -9.12
C VAL A 7 -5.95 3.34 -7.79
N TRP A 8 -5.03 4.30 -7.84
CA TRP A 8 -4.44 4.87 -6.64
C TRP A 8 -5.23 6.08 -6.15
N MET A 9 -5.62 6.02 -4.88
CA MET A 9 -5.96 7.21 -4.11
C MET A 9 -4.76 8.17 -4.01
N PRO A 10 -4.97 9.43 -3.59
CA PRO A 10 -3.92 10.45 -3.63
C PRO A 10 -2.63 10.06 -2.93
N THR A 11 -1.49 10.31 -3.60
CA THR A 11 -0.14 10.17 -3.05
C THR A 11 0.38 11.52 -2.57
N HIS A 12 1.24 12.20 -3.33
CA HIS A 12 1.77 13.53 -2.98
C HIS A 12 0.69 14.62 -2.85
N GLY A 13 -0.46 14.41 -3.50
CA GLY A 13 -1.63 15.29 -3.38
C GLY A 13 -2.42 15.10 -2.09
N SER A 14 -2.19 14.03 -1.32
CA SER A 14 -2.95 13.77 -0.09
C SER A 14 -2.63 14.81 0.98
N ARG A 15 -3.64 15.16 1.78
CA ARG A 15 -3.47 16.07 2.92
C ARG A 15 -2.46 15.54 3.93
N ILE A 16 -2.43 14.21 4.12
CA ILE A 16 -1.55 13.56 5.08
C ILE A 16 -0.09 13.65 4.63
N HIS A 17 0.19 13.36 3.36
CA HIS A 17 1.53 13.49 2.79
C HIS A 17 2.04 14.92 2.88
N ARG A 18 1.24 15.92 2.48
CA ARG A 18 1.65 17.33 2.56
C ARG A 18 1.93 17.77 4.00
N LYS A 19 1.14 17.28 4.96
CA LYS A 19 1.33 17.59 6.37
C LYS A 19 2.64 16.98 6.89
N SER A 20 2.92 15.72 6.54
CA SER A 20 4.10 15.01 7.04
C SER A 20 5.41 15.51 6.45
N THR A 21 5.39 16.02 5.22
CA THR A 21 6.56 16.61 4.56
C THR A 21 6.82 18.07 4.94
N GLY A 22 6.03 18.62 5.88
CA GLY A 22 6.23 19.97 6.40
C GLY A 22 5.83 21.09 5.43
N GLU A 23 4.92 20.82 4.49
CA GLU A 23 4.40 21.86 3.61
C GLU A 23 3.62 22.95 4.39
N SER A 24 3.46 24.12 3.78
CA SER A 24 2.74 25.24 4.39
C SER A 24 1.28 24.88 4.72
N ALA A 25 0.73 25.52 5.75
CA ALA A 25 -0.66 25.32 6.16
C ALA A 25 -1.65 25.54 5.00
N GLU A 26 -1.38 26.51 4.12
CA GLU A 26 -2.16 26.74 2.91
C GLU A 26 -2.14 25.51 1.98
N ARG A 27 -0.96 24.95 1.70
CA ARG A 27 -0.84 23.77 0.84
C ARG A 27 -1.47 22.53 1.46
N VAL A 28 -1.31 22.35 2.77
CA VAL A 28 -1.97 21.27 3.52
C VAL A 28 -3.50 21.40 3.45
N SER A 29 -4.04 22.62 3.60
CA SER A 29 -5.49 22.85 3.50
C SER A 29 -6.08 22.51 2.12
N LYS A 30 -5.25 22.59 1.07
CA LYS A 30 -5.58 22.21 -0.31
C LYS A 30 -5.26 20.74 -0.63
N GLY A 31 -4.78 19.95 0.34
CA GLY A 31 -4.51 18.53 0.15
C GLY A 31 -5.81 17.72 0.11
N ILE A 32 -5.85 16.70 -0.75
CA ILE A 32 -7.02 15.85 -0.91
C ILE A 32 -7.21 15.02 0.36
N TYR A 33 -8.43 15.00 0.88
CA TYR A 33 -8.84 14.20 2.03
C TYR A 33 -10.15 13.52 1.69
N LEU A 34 -10.26 12.22 1.97
CA LEU A 34 -11.36 11.40 1.45
C LEU A 34 -12.65 11.49 2.27
N LEU A 35 -12.60 12.08 3.47
CA LEU A 35 -13.72 12.10 4.40
C LEU A 35 -14.30 13.51 4.56
N ASP A 36 -15.61 13.56 4.72
CA ASP A 36 -16.32 14.78 5.05
C ASP A 36 -16.22 15.15 6.55
N LYS A 37 -17.00 16.15 6.97
CA LYS A 37 -17.04 16.61 8.38
C LYS A 37 -17.68 15.59 9.34
N ARG A 38 -18.42 14.61 8.83
CA ARG A 38 -19.08 13.54 9.58
C ARG A 38 -18.24 12.25 9.62
N ASN A 39 -17.05 12.26 9.01
CA ASN A 39 -16.20 11.10 8.80
C ASN A 39 -16.78 10.07 7.83
N GLU A 40 -17.67 10.50 6.95
CA GLU A 40 -18.23 9.69 5.88
C GLU A 40 -17.38 9.89 4.62
N LEU A 41 -17.27 8.84 3.81
CA LEU A 41 -16.53 8.90 2.55
C LEU A 41 -17.25 9.86 1.58
N LEU A 42 -16.47 10.75 0.95
CA LEU A 42 -17.00 11.71 -0.01
C LEU A 42 -17.74 11.01 -1.17
N PRO A 43 -18.85 11.58 -1.68
CA PRO A 43 -19.62 10.98 -2.78
C PRO A 43 -18.78 10.65 -4.01
N GLU A 44 -17.82 11.51 -4.36
CA GLU A 44 -16.92 11.35 -5.49
C GLU A 44 -16.02 10.12 -5.32
N VAL A 45 -15.61 9.83 -4.09
CA VAL A 45 -14.81 8.64 -3.80
C VAL A 45 -15.68 7.38 -3.87
N LYS A 46 -16.95 7.44 -3.43
CA LYS A 46 -17.91 6.34 -3.60
C LYS A 46 -18.16 6.01 -5.06
N GLU A 47 -18.26 7.02 -5.93
CA GLU A 47 -18.36 6.84 -7.37
C GLU A 47 -17.12 6.12 -7.94
N ILE A 48 -15.92 6.54 -7.52
CA ILE A 48 -14.66 5.85 -7.89
C ILE A 48 -14.68 4.38 -7.43
N LEU A 49 -15.15 4.10 -6.22
CA LEU A 49 -15.27 2.71 -5.73
C LEU A 49 -16.23 1.88 -6.58
N GLY A 50 -17.35 2.46 -7.04
CA GLY A 50 -18.27 1.81 -7.97
C GLY A 50 -17.58 1.46 -9.29
N ILE A 51 -16.84 2.40 -9.88
CA ILE A 51 -16.06 2.16 -11.12
C ILE A 51 -15.04 1.04 -10.91
N ILE A 52 -14.32 1.05 -9.79
CA ILE A 52 -13.33 0.00 -9.46
C ILE A 52 -14.01 -1.37 -9.36
N ALA A 53 -15.16 -1.44 -8.67
CA ALA A 53 -15.90 -2.68 -8.50
C ALA A 53 -16.45 -3.22 -9.84
N ASP A 54 -17.04 -2.35 -10.66
CA ASP A 54 -17.64 -2.72 -11.96
C ASP A 54 -16.60 -3.21 -12.98
N ASN A 55 -15.32 -2.88 -12.77
CA ASN A 55 -14.23 -3.22 -13.68
C ASN A 55 -13.19 -4.18 -13.06
N ASP A 56 -13.49 -4.79 -11.90
CA ASP A 56 -12.59 -5.73 -11.20
C ASP A 56 -11.17 -5.17 -10.93
N MET A 57 -11.04 -3.85 -10.79
CA MET A 57 -9.76 -3.18 -10.59
C MET A 57 -9.25 -3.31 -9.15
N VAL A 58 -7.96 -3.08 -8.96
CA VAL A 58 -7.32 -2.98 -7.64
C VAL A 58 -7.44 -1.56 -7.11
N LEU A 59 -8.04 -1.40 -5.94
CA LEU A 59 -7.96 -0.17 -5.16
C LEU A 59 -6.63 -0.10 -4.42
N CYS A 60 -5.84 0.93 -4.65
CA CYS A 60 -4.62 1.22 -3.88
C CYS A 60 -4.80 2.50 -3.04
N THR A 61 -4.45 2.45 -1.76
CA THR A 61 -4.72 3.55 -0.81
C THR A 61 -3.77 4.75 -0.94
N GLY A 62 -2.61 4.59 -1.58
CA GLY A 62 -1.62 5.67 -1.68
C GLY A 62 -1.20 6.21 -0.31
N HIS A 63 -1.04 7.55 -0.21
CA HIS A 63 -0.49 8.20 0.99
C HIS A 63 -1.56 8.82 1.89
N ILE A 64 -2.78 8.28 1.90
CA ILE A 64 -3.84 8.72 2.84
C ILE A 64 -3.58 8.21 4.26
N GLY A 65 -4.23 8.79 5.27
CA GLY A 65 -3.98 8.45 6.67
C GLY A 65 -4.76 7.23 7.15
N SER A 66 -4.35 6.59 8.26
CA SER A 66 -5.01 5.38 8.79
C SER A 66 -6.52 5.54 9.00
N LYS A 67 -6.97 6.70 9.47
CA LYS A 67 -8.41 7.00 9.61
C LYS A 67 -9.15 6.94 8.26
N GLU A 68 -8.57 7.51 7.20
CA GLU A 68 -9.14 7.44 5.86
C GLU A 68 -9.11 6.00 5.33
N ARG A 69 -8.01 5.27 5.56
CA ARG A 69 -7.87 3.87 5.14
C ARG A 69 -8.95 2.98 5.74
N TYR A 70 -9.22 3.06 7.05
CA TYR A 70 -10.27 2.23 7.66
C TYR A 70 -11.65 2.47 7.03
N VAL A 71 -12.05 3.73 6.86
CA VAL A 71 -13.34 4.06 6.24
C VAL A 71 -13.36 3.65 4.76
N LEU A 72 -12.27 3.89 4.04
CA LEU A 72 -12.14 3.54 2.63
C LEU A 72 -12.21 2.02 2.42
N VAL A 73 -11.50 1.22 3.20
CA VAL A 73 -11.54 -0.26 3.08
C VAL A 73 -12.94 -0.77 3.36
N ASP A 74 -13.59 -0.30 4.43
CA ASP A 74 -14.95 -0.70 4.79
C ASP A 74 -15.96 -0.36 3.67
N GLU A 75 -15.95 0.88 3.18
CA GLU A 75 -16.85 1.31 2.11
C GLU A 75 -16.53 0.63 0.77
N ALA A 76 -15.25 0.39 0.44
CA ALA A 76 -14.84 -0.32 -0.76
C ALA A 76 -15.36 -1.76 -0.75
N ARG A 77 -15.28 -2.46 0.38
CA ARG A 77 -15.83 -3.81 0.53
C ARG A 77 -17.36 -3.81 0.38
N LYS A 78 -18.07 -2.85 0.98
CA LYS A 78 -19.52 -2.70 0.79
C LYS A 78 -19.91 -2.41 -0.66
N ALA A 79 -19.09 -1.65 -1.37
CA ALA A 79 -19.27 -1.35 -2.79
C ALA A 79 -18.93 -2.53 -3.73
N GLY A 80 -18.41 -3.64 -3.20
CA GLY A 80 -18.06 -4.81 -4.00
C GLY A 80 -16.64 -4.82 -4.55
N VAL A 81 -15.77 -3.89 -4.12
CA VAL A 81 -14.36 -3.91 -4.52
C VAL A 81 -13.69 -5.18 -4.02
N LYS A 82 -13.22 -5.98 -4.98
CA LYS A 82 -12.64 -7.29 -4.73
C LYS A 82 -11.21 -7.20 -4.21
N TRP A 83 -10.39 -6.35 -4.82
CA TRP A 83 -8.97 -6.23 -4.55
C TRP A 83 -8.64 -4.87 -3.96
N ILE A 84 -8.08 -4.87 -2.75
CA ILE A 84 -7.71 -3.65 -2.02
C ILE A 84 -6.29 -3.83 -1.53
N GLU A 85 -5.43 -2.84 -1.77
CA GLU A 85 -4.04 -2.81 -1.34
C GLU A 85 -3.78 -1.58 -0.46
N ILE A 86 -3.24 -1.84 0.73
CA ILE A 86 -2.68 -0.82 1.59
C ILE A 86 -1.27 -0.52 1.10
N THR A 87 -1.09 0.66 0.52
CA THR A 87 0.10 1.04 -0.24
C THR A 87 1.24 1.37 0.73
N HIS A 88 2.26 0.49 0.77
CA HIS A 88 3.48 0.60 1.58
C HIS A 88 3.31 1.30 2.94
N PRO A 89 2.50 0.74 3.87
CA PRO A 89 2.09 1.41 5.10
C PRO A 89 3.23 1.61 6.11
N GLN A 90 4.44 1.13 5.83
CA GLN A 90 5.64 1.44 6.59
C GLN A 90 6.18 2.84 6.29
N PHE A 91 5.76 3.47 5.18
CA PHE A 91 6.25 4.76 4.73
C PHE A 91 6.07 5.85 5.79
N PRO A 92 7.14 6.56 6.21
CA PRO A 92 7.09 7.49 7.35
C PRO A 92 5.99 8.55 7.25
N ASN A 93 5.70 9.03 6.04
CA ASN A 93 4.72 10.08 5.80
C ASN A 93 3.27 9.68 6.06
N CYS A 94 2.97 8.38 6.00
CA CYS A 94 1.63 7.84 6.21
C CYS A 94 1.72 6.50 6.96
N ARG A 95 2.62 6.43 7.93
CA ARG A 95 2.97 5.18 8.61
C ARG A 95 1.79 4.64 9.41
N ALA A 96 1.55 3.34 9.29
CA ALA A 96 0.61 2.60 10.12
C ALA A 96 1.38 1.71 11.10
N THR A 97 0.71 1.35 12.19
CA THR A 97 1.22 0.32 13.12
C THR A 97 0.99 -1.08 12.54
N VAL A 98 1.77 -2.08 12.96
CA VAL A 98 1.53 -3.48 12.57
C VAL A 98 0.11 -3.95 12.93
N ASP A 99 -0.44 -3.53 14.08
CA ASP A 99 -1.82 -3.87 14.47
C ASP A 99 -2.86 -3.38 13.46
N GLN A 100 -2.73 -2.14 12.98
CA GLN A 100 -3.57 -1.60 11.91
C GLN A 100 -3.45 -2.40 10.60
N MET A 101 -2.24 -2.86 10.26
CA MET A 101 -2.03 -3.69 9.08
C MET A 101 -2.73 -5.05 9.22
N VAL A 102 -2.67 -5.65 10.42
CA VAL A 102 -3.40 -6.89 10.76
C VAL A 102 -4.91 -6.68 10.63
N ASP A 103 -5.43 -5.55 11.11
CA ASP A 103 -6.86 -5.24 10.99
C ASP A 103 -7.29 -5.12 9.51
N TRP A 104 -6.55 -4.39 8.68
CA TRP A 104 -6.89 -4.28 7.26
C TRP A 104 -6.78 -5.61 6.52
N ALA A 105 -5.80 -6.45 6.87
CA ALA A 105 -5.72 -7.80 6.32
C ALA A 105 -6.95 -8.65 6.69
N ARG A 106 -7.43 -8.56 7.94
CA ARG A 106 -8.68 -9.21 8.38
C ARG A 106 -9.92 -8.68 7.67
N MET A 107 -9.90 -7.42 7.24
CA MET A 107 -10.95 -6.83 6.40
C MET A 107 -10.87 -7.28 4.93
N GLY A 108 -9.85 -8.07 4.57
CA GLY A 108 -9.64 -8.62 3.22
C GLY A 108 -8.71 -7.79 2.34
N ALA A 109 -8.03 -6.78 2.88
CA ALA A 109 -7.03 -6.04 2.14
C ALA A 109 -5.70 -6.82 2.04
N TYR A 110 -4.90 -6.45 1.05
CA TYR A 110 -3.51 -6.84 0.89
C TYR A 110 -2.61 -5.74 1.46
N ILE A 111 -1.52 -6.12 2.11
CA ILE A 111 -0.51 -5.18 2.61
C ILE A 111 0.65 -5.12 1.62
N GLY A 112 0.94 -3.92 1.11
CA GLY A 112 2.08 -3.68 0.24
C GLY A 112 3.38 -3.60 1.03
N LEU A 113 4.28 -4.57 0.90
CA LEU A 113 5.63 -4.50 1.45
C LEU A 113 6.60 -4.08 0.35
N TYR A 114 7.00 -2.82 0.34
CA TYR A 114 7.80 -2.28 -0.75
C TYR A 114 9.25 -2.09 -0.32
N TRP A 115 10.21 -2.40 -1.21
CA TRP A 115 11.64 -2.26 -0.92
C TRP A 115 11.99 -0.88 -0.34
N GLY A 116 11.46 0.21 -0.93
CA GLY A 116 11.73 1.58 -0.51
C GLY A 116 11.38 1.88 0.94
N THR A 117 10.48 1.11 1.55
CA THR A 117 10.01 1.30 2.94
C THR A 117 10.31 0.11 3.86
N ALA A 118 10.75 -1.02 3.30
CA ALA A 118 10.96 -2.27 4.04
C ALA A 118 12.45 -2.69 4.10
N VAL A 119 13.29 -2.11 3.24
CA VAL A 119 14.76 -2.30 3.25
C VAL A 119 15.47 -0.99 3.59
N PRO A 120 16.42 -0.96 4.55
CA PRO A 120 17.16 0.24 4.92
C PRO A 120 17.83 0.93 3.72
N ASN A 121 17.57 2.22 3.56
CA ASN A 121 18.08 3.04 2.48
C ASN A 121 18.09 4.54 2.87
N PHE A 122 18.72 5.40 2.06
CA PHE A 122 18.83 6.84 2.34
C PHE A 122 17.55 7.65 2.07
N TYR A 123 16.58 7.07 1.38
CA TYR A 123 15.32 7.73 1.05
C TYR A 123 14.30 7.61 2.19
N CYS A 124 14.25 6.46 2.86
CA CYS A 124 13.44 6.22 4.04
C CYS A 124 14.32 5.82 5.23
N ASN A 125 14.56 6.78 6.13
CA ASN A 125 15.46 6.60 7.28
C ASN A 125 14.87 5.76 8.44
N ALA A 126 13.59 5.40 8.39
CA ALA A 126 12.89 4.68 9.46
C ALA A 126 12.37 3.32 8.98
N VAL A 127 13.31 2.40 8.74
CA VAL A 127 13.03 1.07 8.22
C VAL A 127 13.71 0.02 9.10
N ASP A 128 12.90 -0.84 9.72
CA ASP A 128 13.38 -1.98 10.50
C ASP A 128 13.04 -3.29 9.75
N PRO A 129 14.04 -4.03 9.23
CA PRO A 129 13.82 -5.34 8.62
C PRO A 129 13.14 -6.36 9.53
N VAL A 130 13.24 -6.21 10.86
CA VAL A 130 12.57 -7.09 11.82
C VAL A 130 11.07 -6.85 11.84
N GLU A 131 10.62 -5.59 11.68
CA GLU A 131 9.20 -5.27 11.52
C GLU A 131 8.62 -5.96 10.26
N MET A 132 9.37 -6.00 9.16
CA MET A 132 8.93 -6.71 7.96
C MET A 132 8.66 -8.19 8.23
N LYS A 133 9.52 -8.85 9.01
CA LYS A 133 9.30 -10.24 9.45
C LYS A 133 8.04 -10.35 10.32
N GLU A 134 7.89 -9.46 11.30
CA GLU A 134 6.72 -9.43 12.18
C GLU A 134 5.42 -9.28 11.38
N ILE A 135 5.38 -8.37 10.39
CA ILE A 135 4.22 -8.16 9.52
C ILE A 135 3.88 -9.46 8.79
N ILE A 136 4.87 -10.12 8.17
CA ILE A 136 4.66 -11.37 7.42
C ILE A 136 4.11 -12.47 8.34
N GLU A 137 4.67 -12.62 9.53
CA GLU A 137 4.25 -13.65 10.50
C GLU A 137 2.84 -13.38 11.06
N ARG A 138 2.49 -12.13 11.34
CA ARG A 138 1.21 -11.78 11.95
C ARG A 138 0.04 -11.73 10.97
N ILE A 139 0.30 -11.41 9.71
CA ILE A 139 -0.73 -11.28 8.66
C ILE A 139 -0.89 -12.56 7.86
N GLY A 140 0.21 -13.28 7.64
CA GLY A 140 0.25 -14.40 6.71
C GLY A 140 0.50 -13.93 5.27
N VAL A 141 1.22 -14.76 4.52
CA VAL A 141 1.72 -14.40 3.19
C VAL A 141 0.61 -14.15 2.17
N ASP A 142 -0.57 -14.75 2.33
CA ASP A 142 -1.67 -14.69 1.37
C ASP A 142 -2.35 -13.31 1.28
N HIS A 143 -2.03 -12.42 2.21
CA HIS A 143 -2.52 -11.03 2.27
C HIS A 143 -1.39 -10.01 2.09
N ILE A 144 -0.28 -10.39 1.45
CA ILE A 144 0.87 -9.51 1.25
C ILE A 144 1.26 -9.48 -0.22
N VAL A 145 1.49 -8.27 -0.75
CA VAL A 145 2.09 -8.07 -2.08
C VAL A 145 3.37 -7.28 -1.93
N GLY A 146 4.37 -7.60 -2.74
CA GLY A 146 5.64 -6.88 -2.73
C GLY A 146 5.93 -6.13 -4.02
N ALA A 147 6.53 -4.96 -3.87
CA ALA A 147 7.03 -4.14 -4.96
C ALA A 147 8.32 -3.43 -4.54
N THR A 148 8.87 -2.56 -5.37
CA THR A 148 10.13 -1.87 -5.03
C THR A 148 9.95 -0.42 -4.60
N ASP A 149 8.95 0.28 -5.13
CA ASP A 149 8.86 1.74 -5.06
C ASP A 149 10.13 2.47 -5.54
N SER A 150 10.87 1.83 -6.46
CA SER A 150 12.15 2.31 -6.96
C SER A 150 12.03 2.95 -8.34
N GLY A 151 13.12 3.52 -8.85
CA GLY A 151 13.13 4.23 -10.15
C GLY A 151 13.10 5.75 -10.03
N LEU A 152 13.02 6.28 -8.81
CA LEU A 152 13.37 7.68 -8.52
C LEU A 152 14.88 7.87 -8.58
N VAL A 153 15.34 9.09 -8.90
CA VAL A 153 16.78 9.43 -9.00
C VAL A 153 17.57 9.07 -7.72
N ALA A 154 16.93 9.16 -6.55
CA ALA A 154 17.54 8.85 -5.26
C ALA A 154 17.54 7.35 -4.89
N LEU A 155 16.91 6.51 -5.71
CA LEU A 155 16.71 5.08 -5.44
C LEU A 155 17.42 4.22 -6.49
N PRO A 156 17.81 2.98 -6.16
CA PRO A 156 18.45 2.09 -7.12
C PRO A 156 17.54 1.77 -8.31
N HIS A 157 18.13 1.22 -9.37
CA HIS A 157 17.34 0.67 -10.46
C HIS A 157 16.36 -0.40 -9.92
N PRO A 158 15.08 -0.47 -10.37
CA PRO A 158 14.10 -1.41 -9.82
C PRO A 158 14.54 -2.88 -9.81
N VAL A 159 15.33 -3.31 -10.80
CA VAL A 159 15.90 -4.67 -10.83
C VAL A 159 16.87 -4.91 -9.67
N GLU A 160 17.71 -3.93 -9.33
CA GLU A 160 18.65 -4.02 -8.21
C GLU A 160 17.94 -3.92 -6.85
N ALA A 161 16.90 -3.09 -6.78
CA ALA A 161 16.00 -3.03 -5.62
C ALA A 161 15.35 -4.40 -5.38
N MET A 162 14.78 -5.02 -6.42
CA MET A 162 14.15 -6.34 -6.30
C MET A 162 15.16 -7.43 -5.87
N ARG A 163 16.37 -7.41 -6.45
CA ARG A 163 17.45 -8.34 -6.08
C ARG A 163 17.82 -8.24 -4.60
N THR A 164 17.92 -7.02 -4.07
CA THR A 164 18.24 -6.80 -2.66
C THR A 164 17.03 -7.03 -1.74
N PHE A 165 15.81 -6.83 -2.24
CA PHE A 165 14.58 -7.18 -1.53
C PHE A 165 14.53 -8.69 -1.25
N ILE A 166 14.70 -9.51 -2.30
CA ILE A 166 14.72 -10.97 -2.19
C ILE A 166 15.82 -11.41 -1.21
N ARG A 167 17.03 -10.86 -1.31
CA ARG A 167 18.11 -11.18 -0.37
C ARG A 167 17.77 -10.82 1.07
N THR A 168 17.10 -9.69 1.30
CA THR A 168 16.71 -9.27 2.65
C THR A 168 15.69 -10.24 3.24
N LEU A 169 14.67 -10.64 2.46
CA LEU A 169 13.69 -11.64 2.88
C LEU A 169 14.35 -12.99 3.23
N ILE A 170 15.32 -13.44 2.43
CA ILE A 170 16.11 -14.65 2.74
C ILE A 170 16.88 -14.48 4.05
N MET A 171 17.56 -13.35 4.24
CA MET A 171 18.39 -13.11 5.44
C MET A 171 17.59 -13.04 6.74
N ILE A 172 16.34 -12.57 6.71
CA ILE A 172 15.47 -12.55 7.90
C ILE A 172 14.72 -13.89 8.09
N GLY A 173 14.96 -14.87 7.23
CA GLY A 173 14.47 -16.25 7.35
C GLY A 173 13.09 -16.48 6.74
N ILE A 174 12.67 -15.69 5.74
CA ILE A 174 11.44 -15.97 4.99
C ILE A 174 11.70 -17.10 4.00
N GLU A 175 10.86 -18.13 4.04
CA GLU A 175 10.93 -19.28 3.16
C GLU A 175 10.76 -18.90 1.68
N ARG A 176 11.41 -19.64 0.79
CA ARG A 176 11.39 -19.36 -0.65
C ARG A 176 9.96 -19.30 -1.22
N THR A 177 9.08 -20.20 -0.81
CA THR A 177 7.68 -20.26 -1.25
C THR A 177 6.89 -19.03 -0.79
N ALA A 178 7.15 -18.54 0.43
CA ALA A 178 6.58 -17.30 0.94
C ALA A 178 7.07 -16.07 0.14
N ILE A 179 8.35 -16.03 -0.21
CA ILE A 179 8.92 -14.97 -1.05
C ILE A 179 8.25 -14.98 -2.43
N GLU A 180 8.08 -16.15 -3.04
CA GLU A 180 7.37 -16.28 -4.32
C GLU A 180 5.90 -15.84 -4.19
N ALA A 181 5.22 -16.17 -3.09
CA ALA A 181 3.86 -15.71 -2.85
C ALA A 181 3.78 -14.17 -2.85
N ILE A 182 4.65 -13.52 -2.06
CA ILE A 182 4.68 -12.07 -1.89
C ILE A 182 5.05 -11.34 -3.19
N LEU A 183 6.09 -11.81 -3.90
CA LEU A 183 6.69 -11.07 -5.02
C LEU A 183 6.18 -11.49 -6.40
N LYS A 184 5.46 -12.61 -6.50
CA LYS A 184 4.99 -13.15 -7.78
C LYS A 184 3.51 -13.48 -7.75
N HIS A 185 3.09 -14.41 -6.88
CA HIS A 185 1.76 -15.02 -7.00
C HIS A 185 0.63 -14.09 -6.57
N ASN A 186 0.76 -13.40 -5.44
CA ASN A 186 -0.29 -12.51 -4.95
C ASN A 186 -0.50 -11.31 -5.88
N GLY A 187 0.60 -10.74 -6.40
CA GLY A 187 0.53 -9.67 -7.40
C GLY A 187 -0.18 -10.13 -8.68
N ALA A 188 0.19 -11.30 -9.21
CA ALA A 188 -0.48 -11.87 -10.39
C ALA A 188 -1.98 -12.12 -10.13
N LYS A 189 -2.33 -12.65 -8.96
CA LYS A 189 -3.71 -12.92 -8.53
C LYS A 189 -4.56 -11.66 -8.49
N ILE A 190 -4.09 -10.59 -7.83
CA ILE A 190 -4.89 -9.35 -7.73
C ILE A 190 -5.03 -8.62 -9.07
N LEU A 191 -4.08 -8.83 -9.99
CA LEU A 191 -4.10 -8.28 -11.36
C LEU A 191 -4.80 -9.19 -12.38
N GLY A 192 -5.36 -10.33 -11.96
CA GLY A 192 -6.00 -11.28 -12.87
C GLY A 192 -5.08 -11.90 -13.93
N LEU A 193 -3.76 -11.90 -13.70
CA LEU A 193 -2.78 -12.46 -14.62
C LEU A 193 -2.76 -14.00 -14.52
N LYS A 194 -2.60 -14.68 -15.66
CA LYS A 194 -2.38 -16.13 -15.70
C LYS A 194 -0.94 -16.44 -15.29
N GLU A 195 -0.77 -17.41 -14.39
CA GLU A 195 0.55 -17.89 -13.92
C GLU A 195 1.34 -18.67 -14.98
#